data_AF-A0A257TXL7-F1
#
_entry.id   AF-A0A257TXL7-F1
#
_cell.length_a   1.000
_cell.length_b   1.000
_cell.length_c   1.000
_cell.angle_alpha   90.00
_cell.angle_beta   90.00
_cell.angle_gamma   90.00
#
_symmetry.space_group_name_H-M   'P 1'
#
loop_
_entity.id
_entity.type
_entity.pdbx_description
1 polymer ?
#
loop_
_entity_poly.entity_id
_entity_poly.type
_entity_poly.pdbx_seq_one_letter_code
_entity_poly.pdbx_strand_id
1 'polypeptide(L)'
;MRGMVHRKQAPPDQTNAENYYFIKQMQNKTAMVVMLDDGTELHGWVEWYDRNCIKLNRTEGPNLMIYKHAIRYMFKEEELRQRRRRPPRE
;
A
#
# COMPACT_ATOMS: atom_id res chain seq x y z
N MET A 1 47.60 -3.88 2.73
CA MET A 1 46.56 -3.82 1.67
C MET A 1 45.23 -3.43 2.33
N ARG A 2 44.65 -2.27 1.98
CA ARG A 2 43.33 -1.84 2.47
C ARG A 2 42.25 -2.43 1.55
N GLY A 3 41.29 -3.16 2.11
CA GLY A 3 40.17 -3.74 1.35
C GLY A 3 39.26 -2.65 0.77
N MET A 4 38.92 -2.78 -0.52
CA MET A 4 37.94 -1.95 -1.19
C MET A 4 36.56 -2.19 -0.58
N VAL A 5 36.02 -1.16 0.08
CA VAL A 5 34.63 -1.14 0.53
C VAL A 5 33.75 -1.02 -0.72
N HIS A 6 33.05 -2.10 -1.08
CA HIS A 6 32.02 -2.07 -2.11
C HIS A 6 30.91 -1.10 -1.67
N ARG A 7 30.89 0.11 -2.26
CA ARG A 7 29.75 1.01 -2.14
C ARG A 7 28.57 0.33 -2.83
N LYS A 8 27.55 -0.04 -2.06
CA LYS A 8 26.27 -0.51 -2.61
C LYS A 8 25.74 0.60 -3.53
N GLN A 9 25.61 0.32 -4.82
CA GLN A 9 24.97 1.25 -5.75
C GLN A 9 23.55 1.54 -5.26
N ALA A 10 23.12 2.79 -5.37
CA ALA A 10 21.75 3.16 -5.07
C ALA A 10 20.81 2.29 -5.94
N PRO A 11 19.67 1.84 -5.39
CA PRO A 11 18.69 1.11 -6.19
C PRO A 11 18.32 1.95 -7.41
N PRO A 12 18.12 1.32 -8.58
CA PRO A 12 17.66 2.03 -9.77
C PRO A 12 16.34 2.76 -9.46
N ASP A 13 16.13 3.93 -10.07
CA ASP A 13 14.93 4.75 -9.85
C ASP A 13 13.64 3.97 -10.13
N GLN A 14 13.69 2.95 -10.99
CA GLN A 14 12.60 2.03 -11.26
C GLN A 14 12.90 0.63 -10.69
N THR A 15 12.28 0.31 -9.55
CA THR A 15 12.47 -0.97 -8.84
C THR A 15 11.34 -1.98 -9.08
N ASN A 16 10.30 -1.61 -9.83
CA ASN A 16 9.05 -2.38 -10.04
C ASN A 16 8.30 -2.74 -8.74
N ALA A 17 8.74 -2.28 -7.57
CA ALA A 17 8.19 -2.65 -6.27
C ALA A 17 6.69 -2.36 -6.16
N GLU A 18 6.25 -1.22 -6.71
CA GLU A 18 4.83 -0.84 -6.75
C GLU A 18 4.00 -1.84 -7.55
N ASN A 19 4.45 -2.22 -8.75
CA ASN A 19 3.79 -3.20 -9.60
C ASN A 19 3.66 -4.55 -8.87
N TYR A 20 4.76 -5.06 -8.29
CA TYR A 20 4.74 -6.29 -7.51
C TYR A 20 3.77 -6.23 -6.33
N TYR A 21 3.70 -5.08 -5.63
CA TYR A 21 2.81 -4.88 -4.51
C TYR A 21 1.34 -4.98 -4.93
N PHE A 22 0.93 -4.24 -5.97
CA PHE A 22 -0.46 -4.22 -6.44
C PHE A 22 -0.88 -5.56 -7.04
N ILE A 23 -0.06 -6.18 -7.89
CA ILE A 23 -0.36 -7.51 -8.46
C ILE A 23 -0.62 -8.50 -7.33
N LYS A 24 0.25 -8.55 -6.31
CA LYS A 24 0.08 -9.47 -5.18
C LYS A 24 -1.19 -9.19 -4.38
N GLN A 25 -1.55 -7.92 -4.15
CA GLN A 25 -2.75 -7.58 -3.39
C GLN A 25 -4.03 -7.90 -4.18
N MET A 26 -4.04 -7.66 -5.50
CA MET A 26 -5.16 -7.97 -6.39
C MET A 26 -5.40 -9.47 -6.51
N GLN A 27 -4.34 -10.26 -6.77
CA GLN A 27 -4.43 -11.72 -6.91
C GLN A 27 -5.01 -12.38 -5.64
N ASN A 28 -4.58 -11.91 -4.48
CA ASN A 28 -5.03 -12.43 -3.19
C ASN A 28 -6.36 -11.80 -2.71
N LYS A 29 -6.93 -10.83 -3.45
CA LYS A 29 -8.03 -9.97 -2.98
C LYS A 29 -7.82 -9.50 -1.54
N THR A 30 -6.60 -9.01 -1.27
CA THR A 30 -6.19 -8.67 0.10
C THR A 30 -7.08 -7.54 0.60
N ALA A 31 -7.66 -7.71 1.79
CA ALA A 31 -8.39 -6.64 2.45
C ALA A 31 -7.41 -5.53 2.83
N MET A 32 -7.67 -4.34 2.30
CA MET A 32 -6.85 -3.13 2.42
C MET A 32 -7.65 -2.04 3.11
N VAL A 33 -6.93 -1.23 3.87
CA VAL A 33 -7.40 0.06 4.36
C VAL A 33 -6.67 1.14 3.59
N VAL A 34 -7.43 2.04 2.97
CA VAL A 34 -6.93 3.20 2.22
C VAL A 34 -7.26 4.44 3.02
N MET A 35 -6.22 5.18 3.41
CA MET A 35 -6.37 6.46 4.08
C MET A 35 -6.20 7.60 3.10
N LEU A 36 -7.21 8.44 2.97
CA LEU A 36 -7.15 9.63 2.14
C LEU A 36 -6.56 10.81 2.90
N ASP A 37 -6.12 11.83 2.18
CA ASP A 37 -5.51 13.02 2.77
C ASP A 37 -6.47 13.84 3.66
N ASP A 38 -7.78 13.75 3.40
CA ASP A 38 -8.83 14.38 4.21
C ASP A 38 -9.16 13.59 5.50
N GLY A 39 -8.49 12.46 5.73
CA GLY A 39 -8.72 11.58 6.87
C GLY A 39 -9.81 10.53 6.67
N THR A 40 -10.41 10.45 5.48
CA THR A 40 -11.39 9.41 5.16
C THR A 40 -10.73 8.04 5.12
N GLU A 41 -11.30 7.09 5.88
CA GLU A 41 -10.92 5.67 5.88
C GLU A 41 -11.81 4.87 4.93
N LEU A 42 -11.20 4.19 3.96
CA LEU A 42 -11.90 3.32 3.02
C LEU A 42 -11.41 1.88 3.16
N HIS A 43 -12.35 0.95 3.31
CA HIS A 43 -12.08 -0.49 3.38
C HIS A 43 -12.49 -1.19 2.09
N GLY A 44 -11.68 -2.12 1.62
CA GLY A 44 -11.97 -2.90 0.42
C GLY A 44 -10.77 -3.68 -0.09
N TRP A 45 -10.79 -4.09 -1.35
CA TRP A 45 -9.60 -4.63 -2.03
C TRP A 45 -9.37 -3.92 -3.35
N VAL A 46 -8.11 -3.86 -3.77
CA VAL A 46 -7.75 -3.28 -5.07
C VAL A 46 -8.17 -4.27 -6.16
N GLU A 47 -9.06 -3.84 -7.05
CA GLU A 47 -9.52 -4.62 -8.20
C GLU A 47 -8.67 -4.35 -9.44
N TRP A 48 -8.15 -3.12 -9.56
CA TRP A 48 -7.32 -2.68 -10.68
C TRP A 48 -6.45 -1.49 -10.26
N TYR A 49 -5.31 -1.30 -10.94
CA TYR A 49 -4.44 -0.15 -10.75
C TYR A 49 -3.86 0.33 -12.08
N ASP A 50 -3.49 1.60 -12.12
CA ASP A 50 -2.70 2.23 -13.18
C ASP A 50 -1.66 3.16 -12.55
N ARG A 51 -0.93 3.92 -13.35
CA ARG A 51 0.06 4.90 -12.93
C ARG A 51 -0.51 5.90 -11.92
N ASN A 52 -1.71 6.42 -12.16
CA ASN A 52 -2.24 7.57 -11.39
C ASN A 52 -3.39 7.24 -10.46
N CYS A 53 -4.03 6.07 -10.58
CA CYS A 53 -5.21 5.73 -9.82
C CYS A 53 -5.31 4.23 -9.52
N ILE A 54 -6.22 3.89 -8.61
CA ILE A 54 -6.63 2.53 -8.29
C ILE A 54 -8.15 2.43 -8.32
N LYS A 55 -8.68 1.26 -8.69
CA LYS A 55 -10.08 0.92 -8.48
C LYS A 55 -10.20 0.11 -7.19
N LEU A 56 -10.82 0.70 -6.18
CA LEU A 56 -11.11 0.04 -4.91
C LEU A 56 -12.52 -0.55 -4.96
N ASN A 57 -12.62 -1.86 -4.81
CA ASN A 57 -13.88 -2.54 -4.57
C ASN A 57 -14.14 -2.50 -3.07
N ARG A 58 -15.10 -1.67 -2.65
CA ARG A 58 -15.31 -1.35 -1.24
C ARG A 58 -16.08 -2.47 -0.56
N THR A 59 -15.70 -2.77 0.70
CA THR A 59 -16.48 -3.68 1.55
C THR A 59 -17.88 -3.13 1.82
N GLU A 60 -17.98 -1.80 1.93
CA GLU A 60 -19.23 -1.08 2.12
C GLU A 60 -19.34 0.08 1.13
N GLY A 61 -20.48 0.14 0.44
CA GLY A 61 -20.78 1.18 -0.55
C GLY A 61 -20.31 0.84 -1.97
N PRO A 62 -20.43 1.80 -2.91
CA PRO A 62 -20.07 1.59 -4.30
C PRO A 62 -18.55 1.54 -4.51
N ASN A 63 -18.12 0.93 -5.61
CA ASN A 63 -16.71 0.91 -6.01
C ASN A 63 -16.24 2.32 -6.37
N LEU A 64 -15.00 2.65 -5.99
CA LEU A 64 -14.41 3.95 -6.22
C LEU A 64 -13.17 3.85 -7.11
N MET A 65 -13.03 4.80 -8.03
CA MET A 65 -11.74 5.10 -8.65
C MET A 65 -11.07 6.20 -7.82
N ILE A 66 -9.92 5.89 -7.23
CA ILE A 66 -9.21 6.79 -6.32
C ILE A 66 -7.89 7.19 -6.99
N TYR A 67 -7.66 8.49 -7.15
CA TYR A 67 -6.37 8.99 -7.60
C TYR A 67 -5.33 8.85 -6.50
N LYS A 68 -4.12 8.38 -6.86
CA LYS A 68 -3.04 8.13 -5.91
C LYS A 68 -2.56 9.39 -5.19
N HIS A 69 -2.70 10.57 -5.80
CA HIS A 69 -2.34 11.84 -5.17
C HIS A 69 -3.25 12.22 -4.00
N ALA A 70 -4.41 11.59 -3.85
CA ALA A 70 -5.33 11.79 -2.73
C ALA A 70 -5.15 10.71 -1.65
N ILE A 71 -4.28 9.72 -1.88
CA ILE A 71 -4.02 8.62 -0.96
C ILE A 71 -2.84 9.02 -0.09
N ARG A 72 -3.10 9.16 1.21
CA ARG A 72 -2.06 9.43 2.21
C ARG A 72 -1.21 8.20 2.47
N TYR A 73 -1.86 7.06 2.72
CA TYR A 73 -1.21 5.76 2.86
C TYR A 73 -2.22 4.61 2.73
N MET A 74 -1.70 3.39 2.51
CA MET A 74 -2.49 2.16 2.48
C MET A 74 -1.79 1.08 3.29
N PHE A 75 -2.55 0.19 3.90
CA PHE A 75 -2.02 -0.94 4.65
C PHE A 75 -3.01 -2.09 4.63
N LYS A 76 -2.53 -3.31 4.93
CA LYS A 76 -3.41 -4.47 4.96
C LYS A 76 -4.27 -4.43 6.21
N GLU A 77 -5.55 -4.75 6.07
CA GLU A 77 -6.48 -4.73 7.20
C GLU A 77 -6.08 -5.69 8.33
N GLU A 78 -5.37 -6.78 8.01
CA GLU A 78 -4.80 -7.71 9.01
C GLU A 78 -3.87 -7.01 10.02
N GLU A 79 -3.23 -5.91 9.64
CA GLU A 79 -2.33 -5.13 10.49
C GLU A 79 -3.10 -4.34 11.57
N LEU A 80 -4.40 -4.02 11.37
CA LEU A 80 -5.22 -3.43 12.44
C LEU A 80 -5.30 -4.34 13.66
N ARG A 81 -5.43 -5.66 13.42
CA ARG A 81 -5.48 -6.66 14.49
C ARG A 81 -4.17 -6.71 15.26
N GLN A 82 -3.04 -6.52 14.58
CA GLN A 82 -1.73 -6.50 15.21
C GLN A 82 -1.52 -5.23 16.04
N ARG A 83 -1.95 -4.07 15.53
CA ARG A 83 -1.88 -2.79 16.25
C ARG A 83 -2.75 -2.80 17.51
N ARG A 84 -3.96 -3.34 17.44
CA ARG A 84 -4.84 -3.49 18.62
C ARG A 84 -4.26 -4.40 19.71
N ARG A 85 -3.41 -5.37 19.32
CA ARG A 85 -2.80 -6.33 20.26
C ARG A 85 -1.52 -5.81 20.93
N ARG A 86 -0.90 -4.75 20.41
CA ARG A 86 0.28 -4.13 21.02
C ARG A 86 -0.14 -2.87 21.77
N PRO A 87 -0.07 -2.81 23.11
CA PRO A 87 -0.26 -1.56 23.81
C PRO A 87 0.79 -0.54 23.34
N PRO A 88 0.47 0.77 23.30
CA PRO A 88 1.44 1.80 22.96
C PRO A 88 2.69 1.64 23.83
N ARG A 89 3.88 1.69 23.22
CA ARG A 89 5.10 1.89 23.99
C ARG A 89 5.13 3.37 24.36
N GLU A 90 4.91 3.66 25.64
CA GLU A 90 5.26 4.95 26.26
C GLU A 90 6.77 5.21 26.18
#